data_AF-H3NT03-F1
#
_entry.id   AF-H3NT03-F1
#
_cell.length_a   1.000
_cell.length_b   1.000
_cell.length_c   1.000
_cell.angle_alpha   90.00
_cell.angle_beta   90.00
_cell.angle_gamma   90.00
#
_symmetry.space_group_name_H-M   'P 1'
#
loop_
_entity.id
_entity.type
_entity.pdbx_description
1 polymer ?
#
loop_
_entity_poly.entity_id
_entity_poly.type
_entity_poly.pdbx_seq_one_letter_code
_entity_poly.pdbx_strand_id
1 'polypeptide(L)'
;MKSLQMQSCVHSEGTIECALFEVDIPTPGDNEVMVKIEASPINPSDLGLMFGAADVDSIRASERNGHPSIVLDVPAPAMRAMATRIGEWLPVGNEACGTVVEAGASPEAQALLGKRVALFGGEMYSDYRTVSIFQVIPLLDSTTPEEGASCFVNPMTALGFVETMKMEGHKAIVHTAAASNLGQMLNRICLNDGIPLVNVVRSEEQVALLKGQGAEHVVNSSADDFNEQLSTALNATGATLAFDAIGGGRLGNAILMAMEAAAVERMTEWSRYGSNEYKQLYIYGALDLAPTTLNRGYGFSWGIGGWLLTPFMMKAGREVVERMQARVVAELTTTFASSYSDRISLADSVTPSAGAKYGVRRTGQKALITF
;
A
#
# COMPACT_ATOMS: atom_id res chain seq x y z
N MET A 1 5.34 21.21 22.40
CA MET A 1 4.09 21.86 21.93
C MET A 1 2.98 20.82 21.87
N LYS A 2 1.70 21.20 21.81
CA LYS A 2 0.61 20.24 21.60
C LYS A 2 0.28 20.09 20.11
N SER A 3 -0.15 18.89 19.71
CA SER A 3 -0.64 18.57 18.38
C SER A 3 -1.91 17.75 18.48
N LEU A 4 -2.87 17.96 17.57
CA LEU A 4 -3.97 17.03 17.43
C LEU A 4 -3.46 15.78 16.70
N GLN A 5 -3.83 14.59 17.17
CA GLN A 5 -3.42 13.31 16.59
C GLN A 5 -4.58 12.31 16.57
N MET A 6 -4.77 11.61 15.45
CA MET A 6 -5.73 10.51 15.35
C MET A 6 -5.15 9.22 15.95
N GLN A 7 -5.95 8.57 16.79
CA GLN A 7 -5.66 7.27 17.37
C GLN A 7 -6.85 6.32 17.17
N SER A 8 -6.57 5.01 17.12
CA SER A 8 -7.56 3.95 16.99
C SER A 8 -7.43 2.94 18.13
N CYS A 9 -8.55 2.64 18.79
CA CYS A 9 -8.64 1.66 19.87
C CYS A 9 -9.67 0.58 19.55
N VAL A 10 -9.31 -0.67 19.82
CA VAL A 10 -10.25 -1.79 19.85
C VAL A 10 -10.79 -1.90 21.27
N HIS A 11 -12.10 -1.83 21.44
CA HIS A 11 -12.73 -2.01 22.75
C HIS A 11 -13.18 -3.46 22.97
N SER A 12 -13.19 -3.88 24.23
CA SER A 12 -13.46 -5.27 24.64
C SER A 12 -14.87 -5.76 24.28
N GLU A 13 -15.81 -4.83 24.14
CA GLU A 13 -17.21 -5.02 23.80
C GLU A 13 -17.45 -5.26 22.30
N GLY A 14 -16.40 -5.36 21.50
CA GLY A 14 -16.51 -5.65 20.08
C GLY A 14 -16.74 -4.42 19.22
N THR A 15 -16.09 -3.30 19.56
CA THR A 15 -16.10 -2.09 18.73
C THR A 15 -14.69 -1.60 18.48
N ILE A 16 -14.53 -0.78 17.45
CA ILE A 16 -13.33 0.03 17.23
C ILE A 16 -13.72 1.48 17.18
N GLU A 17 -12.94 2.34 17.80
CA GLU A 17 -13.13 3.78 17.77
C GLU A 17 -11.90 4.48 17.19
N CYS A 18 -12.11 5.36 16.21
CA CYS A 18 -11.11 6.32 15.75
C CYS A 18 -11.45 7.68 16.33
N ALA A 19 -10.53 8.24 17.12
CA ALA A 19 -10.74 9.49 17.85
C ALA A 19 -9.49 10.38 17.80
N LEU A 20 -9.68 11.66 18.16
CA LEU A 20 -8.60 12.64 18.18
C LEU A 20 -8.14 12.91 19.62
N PHE A 21 -6.84 13.07 19.78
CA PHE A 21 -6.17 13.34 21.04
C PHE A 21 -5.25 14.55 20.88
N GLU A 22 -5.23 15.43 21.88
CA GLU A 22 -4.11 16.36 22.02
C GLU A 22 -2.91 15.61 22.61
N VAL A 23 -1.79 15.60 21.92
CA VAL A 23 -0.55 14.95 22.36
C VAL A 23 0.58 15.96 22.45
N ASP A 24 1.48 15.75 23.41
CA ASP A 24 2.72 16.52 23.50
C ASP A 24 3.72 16.03 22.46
N ILE A 25 4.21 16.96 21.64
CA ILE A 25 5.27 16.70 20.67
C ILE A 25 6.62 17.03 21.31
N PRO A 26 7.54 16.06 21.40
CA PRO A 26 8.86 16.26 21.99
C PRO A 26 9.70 17.19 21.13
N THR A 27 10.54 18.00 21.78
CA THR A 27 11.59 18.77 21.07
C THR A 27 12.56 17.82 20.38
N PRO A 28 12.98 18.10 19.13
CA PRO A 28 13.92 17.23 18.42
C PRO A 28 15.24 17.03 19.18
N GLY A 29 15.66 15.76 19.33
CA GLY A 29 17.03 15.42 19.67
C GLY A 29 18.01 15.69 18.51
N ASP A 30 19.31 15.48 18.72
CA ASP A 30 20.36 15.90 17.78
C ASP A 30 20.13 15.48 16.32
N ASN A 31 19.68 14.23 16.09
CA ASN A 31 19.43 13.65 14.76
C ASN A 31 17.93 13.53 14.44
N GLU A 32 17.12 14.44 14.97
CA GLU A 32 15.69 14.50 14.75
C GLU A 32 15.27 15.85 14.19
N VAL A 33 14.10 15.87 13.57
CA VAL A 33 13.46 17.08 13.07
C VAL A 33 11.98 17.07 13.48
N MET A 34 11.44 18.24 13.78
CA MET A 34 10.01 18.44 13.94
C MET A 34 9.44 18.94 12.62
N VAL A 35 8.43 18.25 12.14
CA VAL A 35 7.77 18.56 10.87
C VAL A 35 6.32 18.95 11.15
N LYS A 36 5.94 20.10 10.60
CA LYS A 36 4.53 20.48 10.48
C LYS A 36 3.97 19.72 9.29
N ILE A 37 3.09 18.77 9.56
CA ILE A 37 2.46 17.95 8.52
C ILE A 37 1.46 18.84 7.78
N GLU A 38 1.43 18.69 6.45
CA GLU A 38 0.60 19.49 5.55
C GLU A 38 -0.35 18.58 4.74
N ALA A 39 0.05 17.34 4.46
CA ALA A 39 -0.77 16.36 3.77
C ALA A 39 -0.40 14.91 4.15
N SER A 40 -1.39 14.04 4.34
CA SER A 40 -1.19 12.62 4.60
C SER A 40 -2.28 11.77 3.92
N PRO A 41 -1.93 10.72 3.16
CA PRO A 41 -2.89 9.88 2.47
C PRO A 41 -3.61 8.92 3.43
N ILE A 42 -4.82 8.53 3.06
CA ILE A 42 -5.48 7.34 3.63
C ILE A 42 -5.21 6.13 2.73
N ASN A 43 -4.27 5.29 3.13
CA ASN A 43 -3.94 4.03 2.47
C ASN A 43 -4.71 2.85 3.09
N PRO A 44 -4.86 1.72 2.37
CA PRO A 44 -5.44 0.50 2.94
C PRO A 44 -4.74 0.00 4.20
N SER A 45 -3.42 0.21 4.33
CA SER A 45 -2.67 -0.13 5.54
C SER A 45 -3.05 0.73 6.75
N ASP A 46 -3.34 2.01 6.54
CA ASP A 46 -3.86 2.90 7.58
C ASP A 46 -5.24 2.42 8.03
N LEU A 47 -6.11 2.06 7.08
CA LEU A 47 -7.44 1.50 7.37
C LEU A 47 -7.38 0.18 8.14
N GLY A 48 -6.36 -0.65 7.89
CA GLY A 48 -6.12 -1.87 8.67
C GLY A 48 -5.88 -1.57 10.15
N LEU A 49 -5.22 -0.45 10.48
CA LEU A 49 -5.07 0.01 11.85
C LEU A 49 -6.30 0.77 12.36
N MET A 50 -6.90 1.64 11.54
CA MET A 50 -8.06 2.44 11.92
C MET A 50 -9.28 1.59 12.22
N PHE A 51 -9.65 0.70 11.29
CA PHE A 51 -10.91 -0.02 11.30
C PHE A 51 -10.72 -1.52 11.52
N GLY A 52 -9.50 -2.05 11.46
CA GLY A 52 -9.25 -3.48 11.68
C GLY A 52 -10.15 -4.36 10.81
N ALA A 53 -10.88 -5.26 11.47
CA ALA A 53 -11.89 -6.13 10.86
C ALA A 53 -13.33 -5.65 11.11
N ALA A 54 -13.53 -4.38 11.47
CA ALA A 54 -14.84 -3.82 11.72
C ALA A 54 -15.68 -3.70 10.45
N ASP A 55 -16.99 -3.74 10.62
CA ASP A 55 -17.96 -3.52 9.56
C ASP A 55 -18.07 -2.03 9.24
N VAL A 56 -17.65 -1.63 8.04
CA VAL A 56 -17.70 -0.23 7.58
C VAL A 56 -19.13 0.30 7.51
N ASP A 57 -20.13 -0.56 7.29
CA ASP A 57 -21.53 -0.13 7.23
C ASP A 57 -22.11 0.20 8.62
N SER A 58 -21.42 -0.18 9.70
CA SER A 58 -21.81 0.09 11.09
C SER A 58 -21.27 1.43 11.65
N ILE A 59 -20.56 2.21 10.83
CA ILE A 59 -19.97 3.49 11.24
C ILE A 59 -21.05 4.42 11.82
N ARG A 60 -20.79 4.92 13.02
CA ARG A 60 -21.63 5.92 13.70
C ARG A 60 -20.80 7.00 14.38
N ALA A 61 -21.40 8.18 14.52
CA ALA A 61 -20.78 9.30 15.21
C ALA A 61 -20.69 9.03 16.71
N SER A 62 -19.61 9.53 17.31
CA SER A 62 -19.39 9.64 18.74
C SER A 62 -18.61 10.92 19.02
N GLU A 63 -18.33 11.18 20.29
CA GLU A 63 -17.46 12.28 20.72
C GLU A 63 -16.45 11.74 21.72
N ARG A 64 -15.20 12.18 21.60
CA ARG A 64 -14.13 11.86 22.55
C ARG A 64 -13.19 13.04 22.67
N ASN A 65 -12.79 13.35 23.90
CA ASN A 65 -11.87 14.46 24.20
C ASN A 65 -12.33 15.83 23.67
N GLY A 66 -13.64 16.05 23.53
CA GLY A 66 -14.19 17.28 22.94
C GLY A 66 -14.04 17.38 21.42
N HIS A 67 -13.70 16.28 20.75
CA HIS A 67 -13.57 16.17 19.30
C HIS A 67 -14.51 15.09 18.73
N PRO A 68 -14.89 15.18 17.44
CA PRO A 68 -15.60 14.11 16.77
C PRO A 68 -14.81 12.80 16.81
N SER A 69 -15.52 11.68 16.96
CA SER A 69 -14.97 10.34 16.75
C SER A 69 -15.96 9.48 15.96
N ILE A 70 -15.47 8.38 15.39
CA ILE A 70 -16.31 7.35 14.76
C ILE A 70 -16.11 6.02 15.44
N VAL A 71 -17.22 5.30 15.63
CA VAL A 71 -17.24 3.95 16.20
C VAL A 71 -17.77 2.98 15.15
N LEU A 72 -17.15 1.81 15.07
CA LEU A 72 -17.52 0.70 14.20
C LEU A 72 -17.68 -0.57 15.02
N ASP A 73 -18.60 -1.43 14.62
CA ASP A 73 -18.80 -2.75 15.23
C ASP A 73 -17.85 -3.77 14.62
N VAL A 74 -17.32 -4.64 15.48
CA VAL A 74 -16.42 -5.71 15.09
C VAL A 74 -17.17 -7.03 15.22
N PRO A 75 -17.25 -7.84 14.14
CA PRO A 75 -17.83 -9.16 14.23
C PRO A 75 -17.12 -10.02 15.29
N ALA A 76 -17.89 -10.67 16.17
CA ALA A 76 -17.33 -11.49 17.24
C ALA A 76 -16.26 -12.52 16.78
N PRO A 77 -16.39 -13.20 15.62
CA PRO A 77 -15.34 -14.10 15.12
C PRO A 77 -14.01 -13.39 14.80
N ALA A 78 -14.06 -12.11 14.43
CA ALA A 78 -12.90 -11.31 14.05
C ALA A 78 -12.15 -10.72 15.25
N MET A 79 -12.80 -10.60 16.41
CA MET A 79 -12.18 -10.06 17.64
C MET A 79 -10.90 -10.79 18.04
N ARG A 80 -10.82 -12.11 17.80
CA ARG A 80 -9.62 -12.90 18.10
C ARG A 80 -8.39 -12.38 17.36
N ALA A 81 -8.53 -11.91 16.12
CA ALA A 81 -7.42 -11.38 15.33
C ALA A 81 -6.89 -10.03 15.86
N MET A 82 -7.65 -9.37 16.73
CA MET A 82 -7.35 -8.03 17.25
C MET A 82 -7.04 -8.03 18.75
N ALA A 83 -6.99 -9.21 19.37
CA ALA A 83 -6.84 -9.38 20.82
C ALA A 83 -5.60 -8.65 21.40
N THR A 84 -4.53 -8.52 20.62
CA THR A 84 -3.26 -7.93 21.05
C THR A 84 -3.28 -6.40 21.18
N ARG A 85 -4.37 -5.74 20.77
CA ARG A 85 -4.51 -4.27 20.85
C ARG A 85 -5.83 -3.82 21.50
N ILE A 86 -6.50 -4.73 22.20
CA ILE A 86 -7.72 -4.38 22.95
C ILE A 86 -7.33 -3.42 24.08
N GLY A 87 -8.01 -2.28 24.16
CA GLY A 87 -7.78 -1.23 25.15
C GLY A 87 -6.60 -0.29 24.85
N GLU A 88 -5.85 -0.56 23.78
CA GLU A 88 -4.69 0.25 23.39
C GLU A 88 -5.08 1.30 22.35
N TRP A 89 -4.85 2.57 22.68
CA TRP A 89 -5.00 3.68 21.74
C TRP A 89 -3.73 3.81 20.90
N LEU A 90 -3.83 3.44 19.62
CA LEU A 90 -2.68 3.41 18.71
C LEU A 90 -2.74 4.57 17.71
N PRO A 91 -1.69 5.41 17.61
CA PRO A 91 -1.64 6.45 16.60
C PRO A 91 -1.63 5.90 15.17
N VAL A 92 -2.21 6.67 14.25
CA VAL A 92 -2.46 6.24 12.86
C VAL A 92 -1.70 7.10 11.84
N GLY A 93 -1.45 6.53 10.66
CA GLY A 93 -0.94 7.23 9.48
C GLY A 93 0.49 6.82 9.18
N ASN A 94 0.71 6.08 8.10
CA ASN A 94 2.01 5.50 7.76
C ASN A 94 3.01 6.52 7.17
N GLU A 95 2.52 7.43 6.34
CA GLU A 95 3.32 8.38 5.57
C GLU A 95 2.64 9.76 5.51
N ALA A 96 3.43 10.80 5.27
CA ALA A 96 2.94 12.16 5.09
C ALA A 96 3.95 13.02 4.34
N CYS A 97 3.56 14.27 4.07
CA CYS A 97 4.43 15.33 3.63
C CYS A 97 4.21 16.59 4.49
N GLY A 98 5.28 17.33 4.73
CA GLY A 98 5.23 18.55 5.51
C GLY A 98 6.51 19.36 5.43
N THR A 99 6.55 20.45 6.19
CA THR A 99 7.69 21.36 6.27
C THR A 99 8.41 21.21 7.59
N VAL A 100 9.74 21.08 7.57
CA VAL A 100 10.55 21.02 8.80
C VAL A 100 10.56 22.39 9.47
N VAL A 101 10.05 22.46 10.70
CA VAL A 101 9.91 23.71 11.48
C VAL A 101 10.90 23.84 12.62
N GLU A 102 11.40 22.72 13.14
CA GLU A 102 12.48 22.67 14.12
C GLU A 102 13.43 21.51 13.79
N ALA A 103 14.70 21.62 14.17
CA ALA A 103 15.72 20.61 13.91
C ALA A 103 16.67 20.47 15.10
N GLY A 104 17.14 19.24 15.31
CA GLY A 104 18.22 18.93 16.25
C GLY A 104 19.55 19.57 15.88
N ALA A 105 20.54 19.45 16.76
CA ALA A 105 21.83 20.13 16.60
C ALA A 105 22.74 19.54 15.51
N SER A 106 22.47 18.34 14.98
CA SER A 106 23.36 17.73 13.98
C SER A 106 23.34 18.53 12.66
N PRO A 107 24.48 18.60 11.94
CA PRO A 107 24.52 19.26 10.64
C PRO A 107 23.49 18.71 9.65
N GLU A 108 23.25 17.39 9.69
CA GLU A 108 22.28 16.70 8.84
C GLU A 108 20.84 17.12 9.17
N ALA A 109 20.49 17.25 10.45
CA ALA A 109 19.17 17.74 10.86
C ALA A 109 19.01 19.23 10.50
N GLN A 110 20.02 20.06 10.76
CA GLN A 110 20.01 21.49 10.43
C GLN A 110 19.86 21.74 8.92
N ALA A 111 20.44 20.88 8.07
CA ALA A 111 20.31 20.98 6.62
C ALA A 111 18.86 20.78 6.12
N LEU A 112 17.99 20.18 6.94
CA LEU A 112 16.58 19.95 6.62
C LEU A 112 15.67 21.10 7.06
N LEU A 113 16.13 22.01 7.92
CA LEU A 113 15.30 23.09 8.46
C LEU A 113 14.69 23.94 7.33
N GLY A 114 13.37 24.14 7.37
CA GLY A 114 12.62 24.87 6.35
C GLY A 114 12.36 24.10 5.04
N LYS A 115 12.92 22.89 4.87
CA LYS A 115 12.67 22.08 3.68
C LYS A 115 11.33 21.37 3.75
N ARG A 116 10.76 21.13 2.57
CA ARG A 116 9.66 20.18 2.42
C ARG A 116 10.20 18.77 2.35
N VAL A 117 9.56 17.88 3.12
CA VAL A 117 10.01 16.50 3.29
C VAL A 117 8.82 15.56 3.25
N ALA A 118 9.01 14.39 2.64
CA ALA A 118 8.16 13.24 2.88
C ALA A 118 8.62 12.52 4.15
N LEU A 119 7.67 11.95 4.87
CA LEU A 119 7.82 11.31 6.16
C LEU A 119 7.28 9.88 6.09
N PHE A 120 7.91 8.96 6.80
CA PHE A 120 7.39 7.61 6.95
C PHE A 120 7.70 7.02 8.33
N GLY A 121 7.01 5.94 8.69
CA GLY A 121 7.24 5.20 9.93
C GLY A 121 6.18 5.42 11.01
N GLY A 122 5.02 5.97 10.66
CA GLY A 122 3.82 5.92 11.49
C GLY A 122 3.44 7.22 12.20
N GLU A 123 2.23 7.24 12.75
CA GLU A 123 1.65 8.33 13.56
C GLU A 123 1.53 9.67 12.81
N MET A 124 1.34 9.62 11.49
CA MET A 124 1.33 10.79 10.60
C MET A 124 -0.02 11.51 10.51
N TYR A 125 -1.07 10.97 11.12
CA TYR A 125 -2.35 11.68 11.25
C TYR A 125 -2.29 12.63 12.45
N SER A 126 -1.37 13.59 12.37
CA SER A 126 -1.03 14.55 13.42
C SER A 126 -0.62 15.89 12.80
N ASP A 127 -0.93 17.03 13.42
CA ASP A 127 -0.51 18.35 12.90
C ASP A 127 1.03 18.49 12.88
N TYR A 128 1.70 17.94 13.90
CA TYR A 128 3.16 17.94 14.04
C TYR A 128 3.69 16.56 14.42
N ARG A 129 4.90 16.25 13.96
CA ARG A 129 5.65 15.05 14.32
C ARG A 129 7.14 15.34 14.46
N THR A 130 7.73 14.87 15.55
CA THR A 130 9.20 14.75 15.67
C THR A 130 9.62 13.37 15.22
N VAL A 131 10.55 13.30 14.27
CA VAL A 131 11.05 12.04 13.68
C VAL A 131 12.56 12.08 13.50
N SER A 132 13.18 10.90 13.45
CA SER A 132 14.59 10.78 13.05
C SER A 132 14.80 11.23 11.61
N ILE A 133 15.95 11.84 11.32
CA ILE A 133 16.35 12.19 9.94
C ILE A 133 16.39 10.98 8.99
N PHE A 134 16.50 9.75 9.51
CA PHE A 134 16.43 8.52 8.71
C PHE A 134 15.02 8.15 8.24
N GLN A 135 14.00 8.85 8.73
CA GLN A 135 12.59 8.69 8.37
C GLN A 135 12.07 9.81 7.46
N VAL A 136 12.99 10.58 6.90
CA VAL A 136 12.72 11.80 6.13
C VAL A 136 13.33 11.66 4.75
N ILE A 137 12.55 11.99 3.72
CA ILE A 137 13.02 12.10 2.34
C ILE A 137 12.87 13.56 1.92
N PRO A 138 13.98 14.30 1.73
CA PRO A 138 13.93 15.66 1.21
C PRO A 138 13.30 15.69 -0.18
N LEU A 139 12.35 16.59 -0.39
CA LEU A 139 11.68 16.78 -1.67
C LEU A 139 12.24 17.99 -2.41
N LEU A 140 11.92 18.10 -3.70
CA LEU A 140 12.26 19.28 -4.48
C LEU A 140 11.45 20.48 -3.99
N ASP A 141 12.01 21.68 -4.03
CA ASP A 141 11.32 22.90 -3.57
C ASP A 141 10.01 23.16 -4.32
N SER A 142 9.92 22.70 -5.57
CA SER A 142 8.72 22.79 -6.41
C SER A 142 7.62 21.79 -6.05
N THR A 143 7.93 20.77 -5.25
CA THR A 143 6.96 19.74 -4.87
C THR A 143 5.95 20.32 -3.88
N THR A 144 4.67 20.15 -4.18
CA THR A 144 3.58 20.49 -3.26
C THR A 144 3.41 19.42 -2.17
N PRO A 145 2.77 19.74 -1.05
CA PRO A 145 2.52 18.74 0.00
C PRO A 145 1.71 17.54 -0.50
N GLU A 146 0.69 17.79 -1.32
CA GLU A 146 -0.16 16.75 -1.91
C GLU A 146 0.64 15.78 -2.80
N GLU A 147 1.54 16.30 -3.63
CA GLU A 147 2.43 15.47 -4.47
C GLU A 147 3.38 14.62 -3.61
N GLY A 148 3.90 15.20 -2.52
CA GLY A 148 4.81 14.49 -1.61
C GLY A 148 4.12 13.51 -0.65
N ALA A 149 2.80 13.60 -0.47
CA ALA A 149 2.10 12.90 0.61
C ALA A 149 2.16 11.36 0.49
N SER A 150 2.23 10.83 -0.74
CA SER A 150 2.31 9.39 -1.02
C SER A 150 3.69 8.97 -1.56
N CYS A 151 4.77 9.63 -1.11
CA CYS A 151 6.12 9.42 -1.64
C CYS A 151 6.77 8.11 -1.16
N PHE A 152 6.24 7.42 -0.15
CA PHE A 152 6.92 6.27 0.43
C PHE A 152 6.21 4.95 0.12
N VAL A 153 4.99 4.75 0.62
CA VAL A 153 4.39 3.41 0.70
C VAL A 153 4.16 2.81 -0.69
N ASN A 154 3.37 3.48 -1.54
CA ASN A 154 3.06 2.95 -2.88
C ASN A 154 4.28 2.94 -3.81
N PRO A 155 5.06 4.04 -3.95
CA PRO A 155 6.23 4.06 -4.82
C PRO A 155 7.29 3.03 -4.46
N MET A 156 7.66 2.93 -3.18
CA MET A 156 8.68 2.00 -2.72
C MET A 156 8.19 0.55 -2.80
N THR A 157 6.89 0.30 -2.63
CA THR A 157 6.33 -1.06 -2.84
C THR A 157 6.38 -1.46 -4.31
N ALA A 158 5.97 -0.59 -5.24
CA ALA A 158 6.01 -0.89 -6.66
C ALA A 158 7.44 -1.14 -7.18
N LEU A 159 8.41 -0.33 -6.74
CA LEU A 159 9.82 -0.58 -7.00
C LEU A 159 10.33 -1.85 -6.30
N GLY A 160 9.86 -2.13 -5.10
CA GLY A 160 10.19 -3.34 -4.35
C GLY A 160 9.73 -4.61 -5.06
N PHE A 161 8.62 -4.58 -5.80
CA PHE A 161 8.18 -5.69 -6.65
C PHE A 161 9.17 -5.95 -7.77
N VAL A 162 9.64 -4.90 -8.45
CA VAL A 162 10.64 -4.99 -9.52
C VAL A 162 11.99 -5.48 -8.99
N GLU A 163 12.43 -5.00 -7.83
CA GLU A 163 13.67 -5.49 -7.20
C GLU A 163 13.53 -6.93 -6.71
N THR A 164 12.38 -7.31 -6.14
CA THR A 164 12.09 -8.71 -5.77
C THR A 164 12.14 -9.61 -7.00
N MET A 165 11.52 -9.20 -8.11
CA MET A 165 11.58 -9.91 -9.40
C MET A 165 13.03 -10.17 -9.83
N LYS A 166 13.88 -9.14 -9.80
CA LYS A 166 15.30 -9.25 -10.15
C LYS A 166 16.07 -10.17 -9.20
N MET A 167 15.88 -10.00 -7.89
CA MET A 167 16.58 -10.78 -6.85
C MET A 167 16.24 -12.26 -6.89
N GLU A 168 15.01 -12.60 -7.26
CA GLU A 168 14.52 -13.98 -7.34
C GLU A 168 14.66 -14.59 -8.75
N GLY A 169 15.24 -13.84 -9.70
CA GLY A 169 15.55 -14.33 -11.04
C GLY A 169 14.34 -14.47 -11.97
N HIS A 170 13.23 -13.80 -11.65
CA HIS A 170 12.05 -13.73 -12.52
C HIS A 170 12.25 -12.66 -13.61
N LYS A 171 11.50 -12.78 -14.72
CA LYS A 171 11.61 -11.90 -15.88
C LYS A 171 10.41 -10.98 -16.08
N ALA A 172 9.28 -11.33 -15.49
CA ALA A 172 8.01 -10.65 -15.67
C ALA A 172 7.12 -10.84 -14.43
N ILE A 173 6.16 -9.93 -14.25
CA ILE A 173 5.32 -9.84 -13.06
C ILE A 173 3.84 -10.00 -13.44
N VAL A 174 3.07 -10.62 -12.55
CA VAL A 174 1.61 -10.52 -12.49
C VAL A 174 1.23 -9.69 -11.27
N HIS A 175 0.26 -8.79 -11.42
CA HIS A 175 -0.19 -7.92 -10.33
C HIS A 175 -1.72 -7.95 -10.26
N THR A 176 -2.30 -7.99 -9.06
CA THR A 176 -3.77 -7.86 -8.87
C THR A 176 -4.18 -6.51 -8.29
N ALA A 177 -5.44 -6.12 -8.52
CA ALA A 177 -5.92 -4.75 -8.27
C ALA A 177 -5.08 -3.71 -9.04
N ALA A 178 -4.83 -3.98 -10.33
CA ALA A 178 -3.95 -3.19 -11.19
C ALA A 178 -4.39 -1.73 -11.40
N ALA A 179 -5.67 -1.44 -11.27
CA ALA A 179 -6.17 -0.07 -11.35
C ALA A 179 -5.96 0.76 -10.06
N SER A 180 -5.41 0.19 -8.99
CA SER A 180 -5.04 0.95 -7.78
C SER A 180 -3.95 1.99 -8.07
N ASN A 181 -3.76 2.98 -7.20
CA ASN A 181 -2.66 3.96 -7.37
C ASN A 181 -1.30 3.26 -7.48
N LEU A 182 -1.05 2.23 -6.66
CA LEU A 182 0.17 1.42 -6.73
C LEU A 182 0.26 0.67 -8.06
N GLY A 183 -0.81 0.02 -8.52
CA GLY A 183 -0.79 -0.71 -9.80
C GLY A 183 -0.55 0.18 -11.01
N GLN A 184 -1.09 1.40 -11.02
CA GLN A 184 -0.81 2.39 -12.06
C GLN A 184 0.66 2.88 -12.02
N MET A 185 1.28 2.98 -10.83
CA MET A 185 2.73 3.23 -10.71
C MET A 185 3.54 2.05 -11.26
N LEU A 186 3.21 0.82 -10.86
CA LEU A 186 3.88 -0.39 -11.36
C LEU A 186 3.80 -0.50 -12.87
N ASN A 187 2.64 -0.23 -13.46
CA ASN A 187 2.47 -0.21 -14.91
C ASN A 187 3.43 0.79 -15.59
N ARG A 188 3.52 2.03 -15.07
CA ARG A 188 4.46 3.04 -15.60
C ARG A 188 5.92 2.63 -15.43
N ILE A 189 6.30 2.07 -14.27
CA ILE A 189 7.65 1.54 -14.04
C ILE A 189 7.98 0.47 -15.08
N CYS A 190 7.10 -0.52 -15.25
CA CYS A 190 7.33 -1.63 -16.16
C CYS A 190 7.41 -1.18 -17.62
N LEU A 191 6.59 -0.22 -18.05
CA LEU A 191 6.67 0.38 -19.37
C LEU A 191 8.00 1.12 -19.59
N ASN A 192 8.42 1.94 -18.63
CA ASN A 192 9.68 2.70 -18.70
C ASN A 192 10.91 1.79 -18.68
N ASP A 193 10.84 0.68 -17.96
CA ASP A 193 11.96 -0.24 -17.74
C ASP A 193 11.98 -1.43 -18.71
N GLY A 194 10.97 -1.55 -19.59
CA GLY A 194 10.84 -2.66 -20.54
C GLY A 194 10.58 -4.01 -19.87
N ILE A 195 9.88 -4.02 -18.73
CA ILE A 195 9.55 -5.22 -17.96
C ILE A 195 8.15 -5.71 -18.36
N PRO A 196 7.98 -6.96 -18.82
CA PRO A 196 6.65 -7.48 -19.12
C PRO A 196 5.79 -7.59 -17.85
N LEU A 197 4.55 -7.11 -17.94
CA LEU A 197 3.61 -7.03 -16.82
C LEU A 197 2.23 -7.51 -17.25
N VAL A 198 1.65 -8.43 -16.48
CA VAL A 198 0.24 -8.82 -16.59
C VAL A 198 -0.57 -8.14 -15.50
N ASN A 199 -1.47 -7.25 -15.92
CA ASN A 199 -2.33 -6.47 -15.03
C ASN A 199 -3.68 -7.17 -14.84
N VAL A 200 -3.99 -7.59 -13.62
CA VAL A 200 -5.30 -8.18 -13.28
C VAL A 200 -6.20 -7.13 -12.63
N VAL A 201 -7.35 -6.89 -13.25
CA VAL A 201 -8.42 -5.98 -12.80
C VAL A 201 -9.75 -6.72 -12.65
N ARG A 202 -10.81 -6.04 -12.22
CA ARG A 202 -12.14 -6.65 -11.97
C ARG A 202 -13.30 -6.01 -12.75
N SER A 203 -12.99 -5.17 -13.74
CA SER A 203 -14.02 -4.50 -14.56
C SER A 203 -13.43 -3.98 -15.87
N GLU A 204 -14.28 -3.83 -16.89
CA GLU A 204 -13.89 -3.27 -18.19
C GLU A 204 -13.47 -1.81 -18.14
N GLU A 205 -14.05 -1.02 -17.22
CA GLU A 205 -13.62 0.37 -16.99
C GLU A 205 -12.14 0.42 -16.55
N GLN A 206 -11.73 -0.48 -15.67
CA GLN A 206 -10.35 -0.61 -15.23
C GLN A 206 -9.42 -1.14 -16.34
N VAL A 207 -9.94 -1.99 -17.23
CA VAL A 207 -9.21 -2.41 -18.45
C VAL A 207 -8.92 -1.19 -19.33
N ALA A 208 -9.95 -0.39 -19.62
CA ALA A 208 -9.84 0.81 -20.44
C ALA A 208 -8.88 1.84 -19.83
N LEU A 209 -8.94 2.04 -18.50
CA LEU A 209 -8.02 2.91 -17.77
C LEU A 209 -6.55 2.51 -18.00
N LEU A 210 -6.20 1.24 -17.75
CA LEU A 210 -4.81 0.79 -17.85
C LEU A 210 -4.32 0.73 -19.30
N LYS A 211 -5.16 0.31 -20.24
CA LYS A 211 -4.82 0.37 -21.67
C LYS A 211 -4.62 1.80 -22.14
N GLY A 212 -5.42 2.75 -21.64
CA GLY A 212 -5.21 4.19 -21.89
C GLY A 212 -3.88 4.73 -21.34
N GLN A 213 -3.28 4.05 -20.36
CA GLN A 213 -1.95 4.32 -19.83
C GLN A 213 -0.84 3.51 -20.53
N GLY A 214 -1.16 2.78 -21.60
CA GLY A 214 -0.19 2.00 -22.38
C GLY A 214 0.03 0.57 -21.91
N ALA A 215 -0.75 0.06 -20.94
CA ALA A 215 -0.61 -1.33 -20.48
C ALA A 215 -0.89 -2.33 -21.61
N GLU A 216 0.06 -3.21 -21.89
CA GLU A 216 -0.03 -4.21 -22.98
C GLU A 216 -0.96 -5.38 -22.61
N HIS A 217 -0.74 -5.98 -21.44
CA HIS A 217 -1.52 -7.12 -20.95
C HIS A 217 -2.38 -6.70 -19.76
N VAL A 218 -3.70 -6.61 -19.99
CA VAL A 218 -4.69 -6.34 -18.96
C VAL A 218 -5.81 -7.37 -19.07
N VAL A 219 -6.10 -8.06 -17.98
CA VAL A 219 -7.11 -9.13 -17.91
C VAL A 219 -8.15 -8.82 -16.84
N ASN A 220 -9.41 -9.07 -17.14
CA ASN A 220 -10.53 -8.82 -16.24
C ASN A 220 -10.95 -10.12 -15.52
N SER A 221 -10.74 -10.20 -14.22
CA SER A 221 -11.10 -11.36 -13.40
C SER A 221 -12.59 -11.64 -13.30
N SER A 222 -13.43 -10.72 -13.76
CA SER A 222 -14.89 -10.87 -13.79
C SER A 222 -15.43 -11.29 -15.17
N ALA A 223 -14.55 -11.44 -16.18
CA ALA A 223 -14.95 -11.92 -17.49
C ALA A 223 -15.05 -13.46 -17.52
N ASP A 224 -15.99 -14.00 -18.32
CA ASP A 224 -16.23 -15.43 -18.43
C ASP A 224 -15.02 -16.20 -18.98
N ASP A 225 -14.22 -15.54 -19.83
CA ASP A 225 -13.02 -16.04 -20.49
C ASP A 225 -11.72 -15.65 -19.75
N PHE A 226 -11.80 -15.17 -18.50
CA PHE A 226 -10.65 -14.71 -17.72
C PHE A 226 -9.46 -15.68 -17.72
N ASN A 227 -9.71 -16.99 -17.53
CA ASN A 227 -8.64 -17.99 -17.46
C ASN A 227 -7.90 -18.13 -18.81
N GLU A 228 -8.61 -17.98 -19.93
CA GLU A 228 -8.02 -18.00 -21.26
C GLU A 228 -7.16 -16.76 -21.48
N GLN A 229 -7.71 -15.57 -21.23
CA GLN A 229 -6.97 -14.31 -21.34
C GLN A 229 -5.71 -14.29 -20.47
N LEU A 230 -5.81 -14.77 -19.23
CA LEU A 230 -4.68 -14.87 -18.31
C LEU A 230 -3.61 -15.83 -18.84
N SER A 231 -4.00 -16.99 -19.35
CA SER A 231 -3.06 -17.98 -19.92
C SER A 231 -2.35 -17.41 -21.15
N THR A 232 -3.06 -16.72 -22.05
CA THR A 232 -2.47 -16.04 -23.20
C THR A 232 -1.46 -14.97 -22.77
N ALA A 233 -1.81 -14.13 -21.79
CA ALA A 233 -0.91 -13.10 -21.27
C ALA A 233 0.35 -13.69 -20.60
N LEU A 234 0.20 -14.79 -19.85
CA LEU A 234 1.32 -15.49 -19.21
C LEU A 234 2.23 -16.18 -20.21
N ASN A 235 1.67 -16.73 -21.30
CA ASN A 235 2.47 -17.28 -22.39
C ASN A 235 3.26 -16.19 -23.13
N ALA A 236 2.66 -15.03 -23.38
CA ALA A 236 3.34 -13.91 -24.03
C ALA A 236 4.48 -13.33 -23.17
N THR A 237 4.25 -13.19 -21.86
CA THR A 237 5.18 -12.53 -20.94
C THR A 237 6.21 -13.47 -20.31
N GLY A 238 5.87 -14.75 -20.14
CA GLY A 238 6.66 -15.68 -19.33
C GLY A 238 6.65 -15.33 -17.82
N ALA A 239 5.64 -14.61 -17.33
CA ALA A 239 5.59 -14.21 -15.93
C ALA A 239 5.41 -15.42 -15.00
N THR A 240 6.24 -15.46 -13.95
CA THR A 240 6.29 -16.53 -12.95
C THR A 240 6.32 -16.01 -11.52
N LEU A 241 6.18 -14.69 -11.36
CA LEU A 241 6.07 -14.01 -10.07
C LEU A 241 4.79 -13.18 -10.05
N ALA A 242 4.00 -13.32 -8.99
CA ALA A 242 2.76 -12.60 -8.80
C ALA A 242 2.73 -11.84 -7.47
N PHE A 243 2.20 -10.62 -7.49
CA PHE A 243 1.87 -9.83 -6.30
C PHE A 243 0.36 -9.64 -6.22
N ASP A 244 -0.25 -10.25 -5.21
CA ASP A 244 -1.69 -10.25 -4.98
C ASP A 244 -2.10 -9.33 -3.82
N ALA A 245 -2.88 -8.30 -4.14
CA ALA A 245 -3.50 -7.38 -3.18
C ALA A 245 -4.85 -7.90 -2.66
N ILE A 246 -5.45 -8.89 -3.32
CA ILE A 246 -6.73 -9.46 -2.93
C ILE A 246 -6.55 -10.38 -1.73
N GLY A 247 -5.65 -11.36 -1.84
CA GLY A 247 -5.31 -12.33 -0.79
C GLY A 247 -6.36 -13.42 -0.64
N GLY A 248 -7.60 -13.05 -0.38
CA GLY A 248 -8.73 -13.95 -0.22
C GLY A 248 -9.23 -14.59 -1.52
N GLY A 249 -9.99 -15.69 -1.38
CA GLY A 249 -10.65 -16.34 -2.49
C GLY A 249 -9.71 -17.20 -3.36
N ARG A 250 -9.97 -17.23 -4.67
CA ARG A 250 -9.35 -18.16 -5.63
C ARG A 250 -8.46 -17.50 -6.68
N LEU A 251 -8.31 -16.17 -6.65
CA LEU A 251 -7.56 -15.45 -7.68
C LEU A 251 -6.08 -15.86 -7.72
N GLY A 252 -5.42 -15.91 -6.56
CA GLY A 252 -4.05 -16.41 -6.46
C GLY A 252 -3.89 -17.84 -6.98
N ASN A 253 -4.87 -18.72 -6.73
CA ASN A 253 -4.88 -20.07 -7.29
C ASN A 253 -4.99 -20.07 -8.83
N ALA A 254 -5.87 -19.24 -9.39
CA ALA A 254 -6.02 -19.13 -10.84
C ALA A 254 -4.71 -18.66 -11.51
N ILE A 255 -4.01 -17.71 -10.89
CA ILE A 255 -2.70 -17.24 -11.37
C ILE A 255 -1.68 -18.38 -11.37
N LEU A 256 -1.52 -19.13 -10.26
CA LEU A 256 -0.59 -20.26 -10.21
C LEU A 256 -0.92 -21.36 -11.23
N MET A 257 -2.21 -21.67 -11.41
CA MET A 257 -2.68 -22.63 -12.43
C MET A 257 -2.32 -22.18 -13.85
N ALA A 258 -2.55 -20.90 -14.17
CA ALA A 258 -2.28 -20.36 -15.49
C ALA A 258 -0.77 -20.24 -15.76
N MET A 259 0.05 -19.94 -14.74
CA MET A 259 1.51 -19.98 -14.85
C MET A 259 2.01 -21.39 -15.17
N GLU A 260 1.45 -22.42 -14.53
CA GLU A 260 1.80 -23.80 -14.87
C GLU A 260 1.35 -24.17 -16.27
N ALA A 261 0.11 -23.83 -16.67
CA ALA A 261 -0.37 -24.12 -18.01
C ALA A 261 0.57 -23.54 -19.08
N ALA A 262 0.98 -22.27 -18.91
CA ALA A 262 1.95 -21.62 -19.78
C ALA A 262 3.32 -22.32 -19.76
N ALA A 263 3.80 -22.73 -18.58
CA ALA A 263 5.08 -23.43 -18.45
C ALA A 263 5.07 -24.81 -19.11
N VAL A 264 3.96 -25.55 -19.00
CA VAL A 264 3.79 -26.89 -19.60
C VAL A 264 3.80 -26.83 -21.12
N GLU A 265 3.24 -25.78 -21.75
CA GLU A 265 3.31 -25.60 -23.20
C GLU A 265 4.74 -25.47 -23.74
N ARG A 266 5.68 -25.02 -22.89
CA ARG A 266 7.11 -24.90 -23.23
C ARG A 266 7.92 -26.15 -22.88
N MET A 267 7.33 -27.16 -22.23
CA MET A 267 8.02 -28.39 -21.87
C MET A 267 8.20 -29.30 -23.08
N THR A 268 9.40 -29.87 -23.21
CA THR A 268 9.71 -30.88 -24.24
C THR A 268 9.53 -32.30 -23.75
N GLU A 269 9.41 -32.49 -22.43
CA GLU A 269 9.32 -33.80 -21.79
C GLU A 269 8.20 -33.80 -20.75
N TRP A 270 7.54 -34.95 -20.59
CA TRP A 270 6.55 -35.12 -19.54
C TRP A 270 7.21 -35.23 -18.16
N SER A 271 6.63 -34.56 -17.17
CA SER A 271 7.07 -34.61 -15.78
C SER A 271 5.93 -35.05 -14.86
N ARG A 272 6.20 -36.03 -13.99
CA ARG A 272 5.27 -36.44 -12.93
C ARG A 272 4.93 -35.29 -11.96
N TYR A 273 5.82 -34.30 -11.86
CA TYR A 273 5.75 -33.22 -10.87
C TYR A 273 5.40 -31.85 -11.47
N GLY A 274 5.03 -31.80 -12.76
CA GLY A 274 4.81 -30.55 -13.48
C GLY A 274 6.11 -29.88 -13.92
N SER A 275 6.02 -28.60 -14.33
CA SER A 275 7.17 -27.82 -14.76
C SER A 275 8.12 -27.52 -13.59
N ASN A 276 9.43 -27.59 -13.87
CA ASN A 276 10.50 -27.20 -12.93
C ASN A 276 10.65 -25.68 -12.81
N GLU A 277 9.99 -24.89 -13.67
CA GLU A 277 10.00 -23.44 -13.60
C GLU A 277 9.33 -22.97 -12.29
N TYR A 278 10.05 -22.26 -11.42
CA TYR A 278 9.52 -21.89 -10.11
C TYR A 278 8.47 -20.79 -10.22
N LYS A 279 7.31 -21.00 -9.59
CA LYS A 279 6.15 -20.09 -9.61
C LYS A 279 5.93 -19.50 -8.23
N GLN A 280 6.04 -18.18 -8.10
CA GLN A 280 5.94 -17.50 -6.82
C GLN A 280 4.71 -16.59 -6.77
N LEU A 281 3.94 -16.71 -5.69
CA LEU A 281 2.81 -15.81 -5.38
C LEU A 281 3.05 -15.13 -4.03
N TYR A 282 3.21 -13.82 -4.04
CA TYR A 282 3.21 -13.00 -2.84
C TYR A 282 1.84 -12.38 -2.59
N ILE A 283 1.27 -12.64 -1.41
CA ILE A 283 0.12 -11.88 -0.89
C ILE A 283 0.68 -10.67 -0.16
N TYR A 284 0.44 -9.46 -0.70
CA TYR A 284 0.91 -8.20 -0.11
C TYR A 284 -0.23 -7.33 0.44
N GLY A 285 -1.48 -7.74 0.22
CA GLY A 285 -2.68 -7.06 0.69
C GLY A 285 -3.78 -8.04 1.06
N ALA A 286 -4.83 -7.51 1.70
CA ALA A 286 -6.01 -8.25 2.13
C ALA A 286 -7.27 -7.45 1.81
N LEU A 287 -7.49 -7.16 0.52
CA LEU A 287 -8.72 -6.50 0.08
C LEU A 287 -9.95 -7.42 0.19
N ASP A 288 -9.74 -8.73 0.09
CA ASP A 288 -10.73 -9.76 0.44
C ASP A 288 -10.26 -10.51 1.70
N LEU A 289 -11.09 -10.49 2.74
CA LEU A 289 -10.80 -11.12 4.03
C LEU A 289 -11.23 -12.60 4.07
N ALA A 290 -11.82 -13.13 2.99
CA ALA A 290 -12.16 -14.53 2.89
C ALA A 290 -10.90 -15.42 2.87
N PRO A 291 -11.01 -16.72 3.22
CA PRO A 291 -9.88 -17.63 3.14
C PRO A 291 -9.27 -17.72 1.74
N THR A 292 -7.94 -17.68 1.64
CA THR A 292 -7.22 -18.06 0.42
C THR A 292 -7.45 -19.55 0.15
N THR A 293 -7.93 -19.89 -1.05
CA THR A 293 -8.30 -21.26 -1.44
C THR A 293 -7.43 -21.75 -2.59
N LEU A 294 -6.72 -22.87 -2.38
CA LEU A 294 -5.77 -23.47 -3.33
C LEU A 294 -6.17 -24.92 -3.70
N ASN A 295 -6.10 -25.26 -4.99
CA ASN A 295 -6.48 -26.57 -5.54
C ASN A 295 -5.33 -27.34 -6.25
N ARG A 296 -4.07 -26.99 -5.95
CA ARG A 296 -2.82 -27.75 -6.24
C ARG A 296 -2.75 -28.47 -7.62
N GLY A 297 -3.06 -27.76 -8.70
CA GLY A 297 -2.92 -28.26 -10.08
C GLY A 297 -1.72 -27.68 -10.84
N TYR A 298 -0.73 -27.13 -10.15
CA TYR A 298 0.41 -26.38 -10.69
C TYR A 298 1.78 -27.01 -10.35
N GLY A 299 1.83 -28.33 -10.30
CA GLY A 299 3.06 -29.08 -10.02
C GLY A 299 3.60 -28.91 -8.59
N PHE A 300 4.91 -29.09 -8.42
CA PHE A 300 5.61 -29.00 -7.13
C PHE A 300 6.64 -27.86 -7.02
N SER A 301 6.91 -27.13 -8.11
CA SER A 301 7.83 -25.98 -8.12
C SER A 301 7.09 -24.66 -7.91
N TRP A 302 6.57 -24.43 -6.70
CA TRP A 302 5.83 -23.21 -6.38
C TRP A 302 6.01 -22.75 -4.94
N GLY A 303 5.70 -21.47 -4.70
CA GLY A 303 5.68 -20.86 -3.37
C GLY A 303 4.52 -19.88 -3.23
N ILE A 304 3.99 -19.78 -2.01
CA ILE A 304 3.08 -18.73 -1.59
C ILE A 304 3.56 -18.14 -0.28
N GLY A 305 3.53 -16.82 -0.13
CA GLY A 305 3.99 -16.17 1.08
C GLY A 305 3.49 -14.74 1.21
N GLY A 306 3.65 -14.17 2.41
CA GLY A 306 3.43 -12.75 2.62
C GLY A 306 4.58 -11.92 2.05
N TRP A 307 4.29 -10.72 1.57
CA TRP A 307 5.30 -9.72 1.21
C TRP A 307 5.00 -8.41 1.92
N LEU A 308 6.04 -7.78 2.48
CA LEU A 308 5.91 -6.51 3.18
C LEU A 308 7.12 -5.63 2.89
N LEU A 309 6.86 -4.33 2.69
CA LEU A 309 7.88 -3.35 2.29
C LEU A 309 9.03 -3.26 3.29
N THR A 310 8.75 -3.19 4.59
CA THR A 310 9.78 -3.03 5.62
C THR A 310 10.76 -4.22 5.67
N PRO A 311 10.31 -5.49 5.76
CA PRO A 311 11.19 -6.65 5.60
C PRO A 311 11.95 -6.67 4.26
N PHE A 312 11.32 -6.29 3.15
CA PHE A 312 11.99 -6.20 1.85
C PHE A 312 13.14 -5.19 1.90
N MET A 313 12.93 -3.98 2.40
CA MET A 313 13.98 -2.95 2.48
C MET A 313 15.16 -3.40 3.34
N MET A 314 14.90 -4.10 4.44
CA MET A 314 15.95 -4.70 5.27
C MET A 314 16.76 -5.75 4.49
N LYS A 315 16.10 -6.60 3.70
CA LYS A 315 16.73 -7.63 2.87
C LYS A 315 17.51 -7.05 1.68
N ALA A 316 16.97 -6.02 1.03
CA ALA A 316 17.56 -5.37 -0.14
C ALA A 316 18.80 -4.53 0.23
N GLY A 317 18.84 -4.03 1.47
CA GLY A 317 19.96 -3.25 1.98
C GLY A 317 19.90 -1.78 1.56
N ARG A 318 20.70 -0.98 2.28
CA ARG A 318 20.66 0.48 2.22
C ARG A 318 20.86 1.06 0.81
N GLU A 319 21.81 0.53 0.05
CA GLU A 319 22.13 1.05 -1.29
C GLU A 319 20.94 0.92 -2.27
N VAL A 320 20.25 -0.22 -2.24
CA VAL A 320 19.06 -0.44 -3.08
C VAL A 320 17.93 0.50 -2.66
N VAL A 321 17.71 0.65 -1.36
CA VAL A 321 16.67 1.53 -0.81
C VAL A 321 16.95 3.00 -1.15
N GLU A 322 18.19 3.47 -1.01
CA GLU A 322 18.57 4.85 -1.38
C GLU A 322 18.39 5.10 -2.88
N ARG A 323 18.76 4.13 -3.74
CA ARG A 323 18.51 4.22 -5.19
C ARG A 323 17.02 4.31 -5.51
N MET A 324 16.20 3.50 -4.85
CA MET A 324 14.75 3.54 -5.02
C MET A 324 14.20 4.90 -4.59
N GLN A 325 14.55 5.40 -3.41
CA GLN A 325 14.10 6.71 -2.91
C GLN A 325 14.50 7.84 -3.86
N ALA A 326 15.74 7.85 -4.35
CA ALA A 326 16.21 8.84 -5.32
C ALA A 326 15.38 8.82 -6.61
N ARG A 327 15.04 7.62 -7.11
CA ARG A 327 14.17 7.48 -8.29
C ARG A 327 12.76 8.01 -8.00
N VAL A 328 12.21 7.72 -6.83
CA VAL A 328 10.89 8.21 -6.44
C VAL A 328 10.86 9.73 -6.42
N VAL A 329 11.86 10.39 -5.82
CA VAL A 329 11.94 11.85 -5.80
C VAL A 329 12.07 12.42 -7.22
N ALA A 330 12.90 11.81 -8.07
CA ALA A 330 13.13 12.28 -9.44
C ALA A 330 11.89 12.15 -10.35
N GLU A 331 11.06 11.13 -10.13
CA GLU A 331 9.89 10.81 -10.96
C GLU A 331 8.56 11.02 -10.21
N LEU A 332 8.57 11.81 -9.12
CA LEU A 332 7.46 11.93 -8.17
C LEU A 332 6.14 12.35 -8.83
N THR A 333 6.20 13.30 -9.76
CA THR A 333 5.04 13.86 -10.46
C THR A 333 4.76 13.19 -11.80
N THR A 334 5.51 12.14 -12.16
CA THR A 334 5.36 11.39 -13.41
C THR A 334 5.06 9.91 -13.13
N THR A 335 6.07 9.06 -13.03
CA THR A 335 5.94 7.62 -12.75
C THR A 335 5.21 7.35 -11.43
N PHE A 336 5.49 8.17 -10.42
CA PHE A 336 4.96 7.98 -9.06
C PHE A 336 3.80 8.93 -8.71
N ALA A 337 3.21 9.59 -9.72
CA ALA A 337 2.10 10.49 -9.48
C ALA A 337 0.91 9.74 -8.86
N SER A 338 0.39 10.29 -7.77
CA SER A 338 -0.82 9.83 -7.08
C SER A 338 -1.98 10.76 -7.38
N SER A 339 -3.19 10.20 -7.42
CA SER A 339 -4.43 10.96 -7.49
C SER A 339 -5.25 10.78 -6.21
N TYR A 340 -5.98 11.84 -5.84
CA TYR A 340 -6.87 11.87 -4.69
C TYR A 340 -8.24 12.41 -5.13
N SER A 341 -9.32 11.74 -4.73
CA SER A 341 -10.68 12.20 -5.01
C SER A 341 -11.15 13.26 -4.01
N ASP A 342 -10.58 13.25 -2.82
CA ASP A 342 -11.07 13.99 -1.66
C ASP A 342 -9.93 14.60 -0.86
N ARG A 343 -10.16 15.82 -0.37
CA ARG A 343 -9.32 16.50 0.61
C ARG A 343 -10.19 16.76 1.83
N ILE A 344 -9.78 16.26 2.98
CA ILE A 344 -10.53 16.33 4.24
C ILE A 344 -9.61 16.82 5.35
N SER A 345 -10.12 17.65 6.27
CA SER A 345 -9.34 18.01 7.44
C SER A 345 -9.15 16.80 8.36
N LEU A 346 -8.16 16.84 9.27
CA LEU A 346 -8.01 15.79 10.28
C LEU A 346 -9.29 15.62 11.11
N ALA A 347 -9.95 16.72 11.49
CA ALA A 347 -11.20 16.68 12.25
C ALA A 347 -12.36 16.09 11.45
N ASP A 348 -12.51 16.47 10.17
CA ASP A 348 -13.58 15.95 9.31
C ASP A 348 -13.37 14.48 8.91
N SER A 349 -12.12 14.00 8.97
CA SER A 349 -11.78 12.61 8.64
C SER A 349 -12.40 11.60 9.59
N VAL A 350 -12.74 11.99 10.82
CA VAL A 350 -13.42 11.15 11.82
C VAL A 350 -14.91 11.49 11.91
N THR A 351 -15.55 11.69 10.77
CA THR A 351 -17.01 11.80 10.64
C THR A 351 -17.60 10.56 9.94
N PRO A 352 -18.85 10.18 10.20
CA PRO A 352 -19.45 9.01 9.56
C PRO A 352 -19.44 9.06 8.03
N SER A 353 -19.71 10.24 7.46
CA SER A 353 -19.74 10.44 6.01
C SER A 353 -18.35 10.27 5.38
N ALA A 354 -17.30 10.82 5.99
CA ALA A 354 -15.94 10.63 5.52
C ALA A 354 -15.51 9.16 5.67
N GLY A 355 -15.73 8.57 6.85
CA GLY A 355 -15.41 7.18 7.17
C GLY A 355 -16.01 6.18 6.19
N ALA A 356 -17.31 6.31 5.91
CA ALA A 356 -18.01 5.45 4.96
C ALA A 356 -17.48 5.62 3.52
N LYS A 357 -16.98 6.81 3.16
CA LYS A 357 -16.46 7.08 1.81
C LYS A 357 -15.09 6.43 1.59
N TYR A 358 -14.11 6.72 2.46
CA TYR A 358 -12.76 6.19 2.28
C TYR A 358 -12.64 4.72 2.71
N GLY A 359 -13.55 4.22 3.57
CA GLY A 359 -13.54 2.84 4.09
C GLY A 359 -13.74 1.75 3.04
N VAL A 360 -14.38 2.06 1.89
CA VAL A 360 -14.78 1.07 0.87
C VAL A 360 -13.68 0.78 -0.17
N ARG A 361 -12.54 1.51 -0.13
CA ARG A 361 -11.31 1.21 -0.92
C ARG A 361 -11.55 1.05 -2.43
N ARG A 362 -12.35 1.94 -3.03
CA ARG A 362 -12.65 1.90 -4.48
C ARG A 362 -11.53 2.54 -5.30
N THR A 363 -11.40 2.09 -6.55
CA THR A 363 -10.49 2.69 -7.53
C THR A 363 -10.76 4.18 -7.68
N GLY A 364 -9.70 4.99 -7.66
CA GLY A 364 -9.81 6.44 -7.83
C GLY A 364 -10.41 7.18 -6.65
N GLN A 365 -10.70 6.53 -5.52
CA GLN A 365 -11.32 7.14 -4.33
C GLN A 365 -10.35 7.29 -3.15
N LYS A 366 -9.06 7.54 -3.44
CA LYS A 366 -8.07 7.78 -2.38
C LYS A 366 -8.33 9.15 -1.75
N ALA A 367 -8.48 9.18 -0.42
CA ALA A 367 -8.62 10.41 0.34
C ALA A 367 -7.25 10.93 0.79
N LEU A 368 -7.14 12.25 0.90
CA LEU A 368 -5.99 12.96 1.46
C LEU A 368 -6.46 13.77 2.67
N ILE A 369 -5.82 13.56 3.81
CA ILE A 369 -5.95 14.43 4.98
C ILE A 369 -5.06 15.65 4.75
N THR A 370 -5.63 16.84 4.91
CA THR A 370 -4.94 18.13 4.83
C THR A 370 -5.01 18.85 6.17
N PHE A 371 -3.93 19.52 6.56
CA PHE A 371 -3.73 20.09 7.90
C PHE A 371 -3.63 21.62 7.90
#